data_AF-A0A819QKV4-F1
#
_entry.id   AF-A0A819QKV4-F1
#
_cell.length_a   1.000
_cell.length_b   1.000
_cell.length_c   1.000
_cell.angle_alpha   90.00
_cell.angle_beta   90.00
_cell.angle_gamma   90.00
#
_symmetry.space_group_name_H-M   'P 1'
#
loop_
_entity.id
_entity.type
_entity.pdbx_description
1 polymer ?
#
loop_
_entity_poly.entity_id
_entity_poly.type
_entity_poly.pdbx_seq_one_letter_code
_entity_poly.pdbx_strand_id
1 'polypeptide(L)'
;MEFSFVQLMDLPNEILMIILKKLDNVDVLYSLMDVNTRLNQIVHDSIFTNKITLMKPIDQTLIQPDLLLDRFCSQILPKIHHKIKWLKLESASMEHILLAGDYPNLCQLDIFIMHKKPVIHFSGKKSNFHSFNHPIIKKDINLYYIVNGIL
;
A
#
# COMPACT_ATOMS: atom_id res chain seq x y z
N MET A 1 -8.32 39.39 19.96
CA MET A 1 -8.65 38.30 19.02
C MET A 1 -8.88 37.06 19.84
N GLU A 2 -10.13 36.62 19.95
CA GLU A 2 -10.46 35.34 20.56
C GLU A 2 -10.30 34.27 19.48
N PHE A 3 -9.45 33.28 19.74
CA PHE A 3 -9.33 32.11 18.87
C PHE A 3 -10.41 31.11 19.26
N SER A 4 -11.35 30.81 18.36
CA SER A 4 -12.26 29.68 18.56
C SER A 4 -11.51 28.39 18.27
N PHE A 5 -11.40 27.51 19.26
CA PHE A 5 -10.83 26.18 19.10
C PHE A 5 -11.88 25.27 18.45
N VAL A 6 -11.77 25.02 17.15
CA VAL A 6 -12.64 24.07 16.45
C VAL A 6 -12.03 22.68 16.62
N GLN A 7 -12.77 21.73 17.21
CA GLN A 7 -12.29 20.36 17.29
C GLN A 7 -12.37 19.70 15.91
N LEU A 8 -11.35 18.92 15.56
CA LEU A 8 -11.28 18.25 14.25
C LEU A 8 -12.53 17.39 14.00
N MET A 9 -13.04 16.73 15.04
CA MET A 9 -14.21 15.85 14.96
C MET A 9 -15.53 16.60 14.80
N ASP A 10 -15.56 17.92 14.97
CA ASP A 10 -16.76 18.74 14.72
C ASP A 10 -16.87 19.16 13.24
N LEU A 11 -15.79 19.02 12.47
CA LEU A 11 -15.79 19.36 11.06
C LEU A 11 -16.68 18.39 10.26
N PRO A 12 -17.37 18.83 9.19
CA PRO A 12 -18.09 17.95 8.27
C PRO A 12 -17.16 16.94 7.56
N ASN A 13 -17.74 15.83 7.06
CA ASN A 13 -16.97 14.76 6.40
C ASN A 13 -16.20 15.27 5.18
N GLU A 14 -16.78 16.20 4.43
CA GLU A 14 -16.20 16.79 3.23
C GLU A 14 -14.91 17.54 3.55
N ILE A 15 -14.90 18.29 4.66
CA ILE A 15 -13.73 19.03 5.13
C ILE A 15 -12.66 18.07 5.63
N LEU A 16 -13.04 17.06 6.41
CA LEU A 16 -12.11 16.01 6.85
C LEU A 16 -11.46 15.31 5.65
N MET A 17 -12.24 14.96 4.63
CA MET A 17 -11.71 14.35 3.40
C MET A 17 -10.73 15.27 2.68
N ILE A 18 -11.01 16.58 2.59
CA ILE A 18 -10.10 17.56 1.98
C ILE A 18 -8.77 17.61 2.73
N ILE A 19 -8.80 17.61 4.07
CA ILE A 19 -7.61 17.63 4.92
C ILE A 19 -6.82 16.33 4.74
N LEU A 20 -7.47 15.18 4.91
CA LEU A 20 -6.82 13.87 4.84
C LEU A 20 -6.25 13.56 3.45
N LYS A 21 -6.87 14.05 2.36
CA LYS A 21 -6.33 13.93 0.99
C LYS A 21 -4.97 14.61 0.78
N LYS A 22 -4.54 15.48 1.69
CA LYS A 22 -3.22 16.11 1.63
C LYS A 22 -2.11 15.23 2.23
N LEU A 23 -2.48 14.15 2.91
CA LEU A 23 -1.57 13.20 3.55
C LEU A 23 -1.36 11.98 2.65
N ASP A 24 -0.32 11.20 2.93
CA ASP A 24 -0.12 9.92 2.24
C ASP A 24 -1.23 8.93 2.63
N ASN A 25 -1.74 8.21 1.63
CA ASN A 25 -2.85 7.28 1.82
C ASN A 25 -2.49 6.16 2.81
N VAL A 26 -1.25 5.66 2.79
CA VAL A 26 -0.79 4.60 3.70
C VAL A 26 -0.76 5.12 5.12
N ASP A 27 -0.23 6.32 5.35
CA ASP A 27 -0.19 6.94 6.68
C ASP A 27 -1.60 7.17 7.23
N VAL A 28 -2.53 7.64 6.40
CA VAL A 28 -3.93 7.83 6.76
C VAL A 28 -4.58 6.51 7.15
N LEU A 29 -4.43 5.47 6.32
CA LEU A 29 -4.99 4.15 6.57
C LEU A 29 -4.39 3.52 7.83
N TYR A 30 -3.07 3.60 7.99
CA TYR A 30 -2.36 3.09 9.16
C TYR A 30 -2.80 3.78 10.44
N SER A 31 -2.94 5.10 10.41
CA SER A 31 -3.19 5.91 11.61
C SER A 31 -4.66 5.91 12.01
N LEU A 32 -5.58 5.86 11.07
CA LEU A 32 -7.01 6.14 11.34
C LEU A 32 -7.92 4.92 11.20
N MET A 33 -7.46 3.84 10.55
CA MET A 33 -8.29 2.65 10.43
C MET A 33 -8.55 2.02 11.79
N ASP A 34 -9.82 1.67 12.03
CA ASP A 34 -10.34 1.13 13.29
C ASP A 34 -10.22 2.04 14.52
N VAL A 35 -9.75 3.28 14.38
CA VAL A 35 -9.64 4.23 15.51
C VAL A 35 -11.00 4.79 15.91
N ASN A 36 -11.82 5.15 14.92
CA ASN A 36 -13.13 5.74 15.15
C ASN A 36 -14.08 5.33 14.03
N THR A 37 -15.33 5.01 14.35
CA THR A 37 -16.32 4.53 13.38
C THR A 37 -16.54 5.49 12.21
N ARG A 38 -16.60 6.80 12.48
CA ARG A 38 -16.77 7.84 11.47
C ARG A 38 -15.55 7.98 10.58
N LEU A 39 -14.35 8.03 11.16
CA LEU A 39 -13.10 8.07 10.38
C LEU A 39 -12.92 6.79 9.57
N ASN A 40 -13.35 5.64 10.10
CA ASN A 40 -13.27 4.36 9.41
C ASN A 40 -14.07 4.37 8.11
N GLN A 41 -15.27 4.97 8.13
CA GLN A 41 -16.08 5.17 6.92
C GLN A 41 -15.35 6.04 5.88
N ILE A 42 -14.69 7.12 6.33
CA ILE A 42 -13.95 8.03 5.45
C ILE A 42 -12.76 7.32 4.81
N VAL A 43 -11.92 6.63 5.60
CA VAL A 43 -10.70 5.98 5.07
C VAL A 43 -11.02 4.75 4.22
N HIS A 44 -12.22 4.18 4.33
CA HIS A 44 -12.69 3.13 3.43
C HIS A 44 -13.14 3.65 2.06
N ASP A 45 -13.19 4.97 1.86
CA ASP A 45 -13.48 5.55 0.56
C ASP A 45 -12.42 5.18 -0.49
N SER A 46 -12.85 5.07 -1.73
CA SER A 46 -12.02 4.76 -2.89
C SER A 46 -10.87 5.76 -3.09
N ILE A 47 -11.02 7.00 -2.62
CA ILE A 47 -9.99 8.04 -2.65
C ILE A 47 -8.71 7.59 -1.94
N PHE A 48 -8.85 6.91 -0.80
CA PHE A 48 -7.71 6.46 0.01
C PHE A 48 -7.28 5.04 -0.35
N THR A 49 -8.19 4.21 -0.84
CA THR A 49 -7.97 2.77 -1.02
C THR A 49 -7.65 2.34 -2.46
N ASN A 50 -8.00 3.13 -3.48
CA ASN A 50 -7.77 2.72 -4.87
C ASN A 50 -6.28 2.68 -5.25
N LYS A 51 -5.46 3.58 -4.68
CA LYS A 51 -4.03 3.70 -4.98
C LYS A 51 -3.23 3.62 -3.69
N ILE A 52 -2.44 2.57 -3.56
CA ILE A 52 -1.62 2.28 -2.38
C ILE A 52 -0.15 2.26 -2.80
N THR A 53 0.69 2.98 -2.04
CA THR A 53 2.13 3.09 -2.29
C THR A 53 2.89 2.65 -1.04
N LEU A 54 3.35 1.41 -1.01
CA LEU A 54 4.11 0.81 0.10
C LEU A 54 5.59 0.81 -0.26
N MET A 55 6.23 1.98 -0.21
CA MET A 55 7.67 2.12 -0.37
C MET A 55 8.29 2.48 0.98
N LYS A 56 9.41 1.83 1.34
CA LYS A 56 10.16 2.28 2.51
C LYS A 56 10.72 3.68 2.28
N PRO A 57 10.71 4.56 3.29
CA PRO A 57 11.48 5.79 3.24
C PRO A 57 12.97 5.45 3.12
N ILE A 58 13.65 6.12 2.19
CA ILE A 58 15.06 5.85 1.83
C ILE A 58 16.03 6.05 3.03
N ASP A 59 15.62 6.79 4.05
CA ASP A 59 16.48 7.20 5.18
C ASP A 59 16.37 6.30 6.43
N GLN A 60 15.57 5.24 6.42
CA GLN A 60 15.45 4.34 7.58
C GLN A 60 16.54 3.27 7.58
N THR A 61 17.75 3.67 7.95
CA THR A 61 18.94 2.82 8.13
C THR A 61 18.91 1.89 9.36
N LEU A 62 17.77 1.67 10.00
CA LEU A 62 17.68 0.84 11.21
C LEU A 62 16.62 -0.26 11.11
N ILE A 63 17.10 -1.47 10.82
CA ILE A 63 16.86 -2.76 11.49
C ILE A 63 15.66 -2.86 12.46
N GLN A 64 14.47 -2.40 12.06
CA GLN A 64 13.23 -2.91 12.64
C GLN A 64 12.50 -3.74 11.57
N PRO A 65 12.00 -4.94 11.94
CA PRO A 65 10.97 -5.57 11.13
C PRO A 65 9.88 -4.52 10.92
N ASP A 66 9.47 -4.40 9.67
CA ASP A 66 8.77 -3.26 9.13
C ASP A 66 7.35 -3.25 9.73
N LEU A 67 7.20 -2.81 10.99
CA LEU A 67 5.97 -2.90 11.79
C LEU A 67 4.79 -2.27 11.06
N LEU A 68 5.07 -1.24 10.27
CA LEU A 68 4.12 -0.64 9.36
C LEU A 68 3.63 -1.65 8.32
N LEU A 69 4.55 -2.30 7.60
CA LEU A 69 4.24 -3.32 6.61
C LEU A 69 3.52 -4.52 7.24
N ASP A 70 3.98 -5.02 8.39
CA ASP A 70 3.37 -6.17 9.05
C ASP A 70 1.93 -5.87 9.46
N ARG A 71 1.68 -4.70 10.05
CA ARG A 71 0.32 -4.26 10.36
C ARG A 71 -0.49 -4.04 9.08
N PHE A 72 0.13 -3.46 8.04
CA PHE A 72 -0.56 -3.22 6.78
C PHE A 72 -0.99 -4.54 6.13
N CYS A 73 -0.12 -5.55 6.11
CA CYS A 73 -0.39 -6.87 5.56
C CYS A 73 -1.40 -7.68 6.39
N SER A 74 -1.30 -7.64 7.71
CA SER A 74 -2.16 -8.46 8.58
C SER A 74 -3.51 -7.84 8.90
N GLN A 75 -3.61 -6.50 8.96
CA GLN A 75 -4.82 -5.81 9.42
C GLN A 75 -5.49 -4.96 8.34
N ILE A 76 -4.70 -4.34 7.46
CA ILE A 76 -5.20 -3.30 6.55
C ILE A 76 -5.59 -3.87 5.19
N LEU A 77 -4.65 -4.55 4.53
CA LEU A 77 -4.85 -5.19 3.23
C LEU A 77 -6.08 -6.10 3.21
N PRO A 78 -6.32 -6.98 4.21
CA PRO A 78 -7.50 -7.84 4.21
C PRO A 78 -8.84 -7.08 4.20
N LYS A 79 -8.86 -5.80 4.58
CA LYS A 79 -10.06 -4.96 4.58
C LYS A 79 -10.25 -4.18 3.28
N ILE A 80 -9.16 -3.89 2.57
CA ILE A 80 -9.17 -2.97 1.42
C ILE A 80 -8.71 -3.60 0.09
N HIS A 81 -8.18 -4.82 0.09
CA HIS A 81 -7.59 -5.48 -1.09
C HIS A 81 -8.50 -5.49 -2.32
N HIS A 82 -9.81 -5.69 -2.11
CA HIS A 82 -10.81 -5.68 -3.17
C HIS A 82 -11.05 -4.27 -3.78
N LYS A 83 -10.62 -3.19 -3.14
CA LYS A 83 -10.74 -1.81 -3.64
C LYS A 83 -9.48 -1.33 -4.35
N ILE A 84 -8.34 -1.95 -4.09
CA ILE A 84 -7.05 -1.55 -4.66
C ILE A 84 -7.06 -1.78 -6.17
N LYS A 85 -6.83 -0.69 -6.90
CA LYS A 85 -6.67 -0.69 -8.36
C LYS A 85 -5.22 -0.54 -8.77
N TRP A 86 -4.47 0.26 -8.04
CA TRP A 86 -3.07 0.56 -8.30
C TRP A 86 -2.25 0.29 -7.04
N LEU A 87 -1.30 -0.62 -7.16
CA LEU A 87 -0.40 -0.98 -6.06
C LEU A 87 1.03 -0.69 -6.50
N LYS A 88 1.73 0.08 -5.69
CA LYS A 88 3.13 0.38 -5.87
C LYS A 88 3.89 -0.08 -4.65
N LEU A 89 4.91 -0.91 -4.83
CA LEU A 89 5.63 -1.52 -3.72
C LEU A 89 7.11 -1.69 -4.01
N GLU A 90 7.88 -1.82 -2.92
CA GLU A 90 9.27 -2.22 -2.99
C GLU A 90 9.40 -3.74 -3.20
N SER A 91 10.34 -4.15 -4.06
CA SER A 91 10.64 -5.56 -4.35
C SER A 91 10.90 -6.39 -3.08
N ALA A 92 11.57 -5.81 -2.07
CA ALA A 92 11.82 -6.45 -0.79
C ALA A 92 10.55 -6.80 0.00
N SER A 93 9.46 -6.05 -0.22
CA SER A 93 8.17 -6.21 0.47
C SER A 93 7.13 -6.95 -0.38
N MET A 94 7.48 -7.28 -1.63
CA MET A 94 6.55 -7.81 -2.62
C MET A 94 5.87 -9.11 -2.16
N GLU A 95 6.65 -10.08 -1.67
CA GLU A 95 6.12 -11.38 -1.27
C GLU A 95 5.07 -11.23 -0.17
N HIS A 96 5.37 -10.44 0.87
CA HIS A 96 4.47 -10.22 2.00
C HIS A 96 3.15 -9.56 1.55
N ILE A 97 3.23 -8.55 0.68
CA ILE A 97 2.05 -7.80 0.22
C ILE A 97 1.21 -8.63 -0.74
N LEU A 98 1.84 -9.30 -1.71
CA LEU A 98 1.12 -10.08 -2.71
C LEU A 98 0.49 -11.35 -2.14
N LEU A 99 1.06 -11.92 -1.07
CA LEU A 99 0.47 -13.06 -0.35
C LEU A 99 -0.61 -12.64 0.66
N ALA A 100 -0.69 -11.36 1.05
CA ALA A 100 -1.66 -10.89 2.04
C ALA A 100 -3.12 -10.91 1.57
N GLY A 101 -3.39 -11.08 0.27
CA GLY A 101 -4.75 -11.22 -0.23
C GLY A 101 -4.86 -11.27 -1.74
N ASP A 102 -6.07 -11.59 -2.23
CA ASP A 102 -6.39 -11.54 -3.65
C ASP A 102 -6.73 -10.11 -4.07
N TYR A 103 -6.16 -9.58 -5.15
CA TYR A 103 -6.45 -8.22 -5.59
C TYR A 103 -7.32 -8.21 -6.85
N PRO A 104 -8.65 -8.47 -6.74
CA PRO A 104 -9.49 -8.69 -7.92
C PRO A 104 -9.59 -7.46 -8.81
N ASN A 105 -9.45 -6.25 -8.27
CA ASN A 105 -9.60 -5.00 -9.02
C ASN A 105 -8.26 -4.35 -9.41
N LEU A 106 -7.14 -5.05 -9.20
CA LEU A 106 -5.82 -4.55 -9.55
C LEU A 106 -5.66 -4.42 -11.06
N CYS A 107 -5.43 -3.20 -11.51
CA CYS A 107 -5.17 -2.85 -12.90
C CYS A 107 -3.68 -2.55 -13.15
N GLN A 108 -2.97 -2.10 -12.11
CA GLN A 108 -1.57 -1.69 -12.20
C GLN A 108 -0.78 -2.13 -10.97
N LEU A 109 0.37 -2.76 -11.21
CA LEU A 109 1.35 -3.11 -10.19
C LEU A 109 2.72 -2.56 -10.61
N ASP A 110 3.28 -1.68 -9.78
CA ASP A 110 4.61 -1.12 -9.98
C ASP A 110 5.56 -1.63 -8.89
N ILE A 111 6.64 -2.31 -9.30
CA ILE A 111 7.64 -2.87 -8.37
C ILE A 111 8.94 -2.09 -8.52
N PHE A 112 9.46 -1.61 -7.40
CA PHE A 112 10.69 -0.83 -7.33
C PHE A 112 11.80 -1.62 -6.63
N ILE A 113 12.99 -1.57 -7.22
CA ILE A 113 14.22 -2.02 -6.56
C ILE A 113 14.92 -0.77 -6.03
N MET A 114 15.15 -0.69 -4.73
CA MET A 114 15.88 0.43 -4.13
C MET A 114 17.20 0.65 -4.88
N HIS A 115 17.53 1.93 -5.13
CA HIS A 115 18.67 2.38 -5.95
C HIS A 115 18.58 2.17 -7.48
N LYS A 116 17.44 1.73 -8.02
CA LYS A 116 17.22 1.62 -9.48
C LYS A 116 15.87 2.18 -9.91
N LYS A 117 15.77 2.56 -11.20
CA LYS A 117 14.49 2.87 -11.86
C LYS A 117 13.53 1.67 -11.74
N PRO A 118 12.19 1.86 -11.77
CA PRO A 118 11.23 0.77 -11.67
C PRO A 118 11.59 -0.32 -12.68
N VAL A 119 11.79 -1.54 -12.18
CA VAL A 119 12.29 -2.64 -12.99
C VAL A 119 11.15 -3.34 -13.72
N ILE A 120 9.94 -3.31 -13.14
CA ILE A 120 8.80 -4.00 -13.72
C ILE A 120 7.51 -3.17 -13.54
N HIS A 121 6.86 -2.88 -14.66
CA HIS A 121 5.55 -2.25 -14.73
C HIS A 121 4.57 -3.26 -15.33
N PHE A 122 3.63 -3.74 -14.52
CA PHE A 122 2.54 -4.58 -14.99
C PHE A 122 1.27 -3.73 -15.13
N SER A 123 0.80 -3.56 -16.36
CA SER A 123 -0.49 -2.97 -16.68
C SER A 123 -1.32 -3.99 -17.44
N GLY A 124 -2.49 -4.37 -16.91
CA GLY A 124 -3.30 -5.42 -17.54
C GLY A 124 -4.71 -5.54 -16.95
N LYS A 125 -5.68 -5.95 -17.77
CA LYS A 125 -7.03 -6.33 -17.31
C LYS A 125 -6.99 -7.76 -16.75
N LYS A 126 -7.53 -7.93 -15.53
CA LYS A 126 -7.94 -9.13 -14.74
C LYS A 126 -7.48 -10.56 -15.11
N SER A 127 -7.31 -10.94 -16.38
CA SER A 127 -6.99 -12.30 -16.79
C SER A 127 -5.54 -12.73 -16.55
N ASN A 128 -4.63 -11.83 -16.18
CA ASN A 128 -3.18 -12.11 -16.16
C ASN A 128 -2.54 -12.18 -14.76
N PHE A 129 -3.25 -11.86 -13.68
CA PHE A 129 -2.68 -11.88 -12.33
C PHE A 129 -2.99 -13.15 -11.54
N HIS A 130 -3.89 -14.02 -12.02
CA HIS A 130 -4.09 -15.36 -11.44
C HIS A 130 -2.84 -16.26 -11.53
N SER A 131 -1.82 -15.82 -12.23
CA SER A 131 -0.50 -16.43 -12.25
C SER A 131 0.53 -15.56 -11.51
N PHE A 132 0.39 -15.35 -10.20
CA PHE A 132 1.61 -15.06 -9.40
C PHE A 132 2.51 -16.31 -9.29
N ASN A 133 2.01 -17.47 -9.73
CA ASN A 133 2.78 -18.67 -10.10
C ASN A 133 3.37 -18.63 -11.53
N HIS A 134 3.29 -17.52 -12.27
CA HIS A 134 3.82 -17.44 -13.63
C HIS A 134 5.36 -17.59 -13.61
N PRO A 135 5.96 -18.41 -14.50
CA PRO A 135 7.40 -18.63 -14.55
C PRO A 135 8.24 -17.37 -14.78
N ILE A 136 7.63 -16.24 -15.17
CA ILE A 136 8.31 -14.94 -15.32
C ILE A 136 8.55 -14.31 -13.95
N ILE A 137 7.56 -14.34 -13.04
CA ILE A 137 7.71 -13.85 -11.67
C ILE A 137 8.67 -14.77 -10.91
N LYS A 138 8.56 -16.10 -11.09
CA LYS A 138 9.59 -17.03 -10.58
C LYS A 138 10.97 -16.82 -11.22
N LYS A 139 11.08 -16.46 -12.50
CA LYS A 139 12.37 -16.23 -13.15
C LYS A 139 13.03 -14.95 -12.68
N ASP A 140 12.28 -13.85 -12.50
CA ASP A 140 12.85 -12.59 -12.03
C ASP A 140 13.14 -12.63 -10.51
N ILE A 141 12.33 -13.36 -9.74
CA ILE A 141 12.64 -13.70 -8.34
C ILE A 141 13.89 -14.60 -8.28
N ASN A 142 13.96 -15.68 -9.08
CA ASN A 142 15.16 -16.53 -9.13
C ASN A 142 16.40 -15.78 -9.66
N LEU A 143 16.27 -14.89 -10.64
CA LEU A 143 17.38 -14.05 -11.10
C LEU A 143 17.84 -13.12 -9.99
N TYR A 144 16.93 -12.56 -9.18
CA TYR A 144 17.29 -11.74 -8.02
C TYR A 144 18.03 -12.55 -6.94
N TYR A 145 17.63 -13.79 -6.67
CA TYR A 145 18.33 -14.67 -5.71
C TYR A 145 19.65 -15.24 -6.23
N ILE A 146 19.75 -15.55 -7.53
CA ILE A 146 20.97 -16.04 -8.20
C ILE A 146 22.01 -14.91 -8.31
N VAL A 147 21.60 -13.67 -8.59
CA VAL A 147 22.50 -12.51 -8.69
C VAL A 147 23.01 -12.05 -7.33
N ASN A 148 22.27 -12.31 -6.24
CA ASN A 148 22.67 -11.94 -4.88
C ASN A 148 23.20 -13.11 -4.01
N GLY A 149 23.40 -14.31 -4.58
CA GLY A 149 24.11 -15.41 -3.92
C GLY A 149 23.42 -15.99 -2.68
N ILE A 150 22.08 -16.04 -2.65
CA ILE A 150 21.30 -16.57 -1.50
C ILE A 150 20.77 -18.00 -1.78
N LEU A 151 21.25 -18.66 -2.85
CA LEU A 151 21.00 -20.08 -3.15
C LEU A 151 22.29 -20.77 -3.59
#